data_AF-A0AAE3SHG9-F1
#
_entry.id   AF-A0AAE3SHG9-F1
#
_cell.length_a   1.000
_cell.length_b   1.000
_cell.length_c   1.000
_cell.angle_alpha   90.00
_cell.angle_beta   90.00
_cell.angle_gamma   90.00
#
_symmetry.space_group_name_H-M   'P 1'
#
loop_
_entity.id
_entity.type
_entity.pdbx_description
1 polymer ?
#
loop_
_entity_poly.entity_id
_entity_poly.type
_entity_poly.pdbx_seq_one_letter_code
_entity_poly.pdbx_strand_id
1 'polypeptide(L)'
;MILGNFNRLDLRQDTGALWENFLITERVKQNNYKNSYAKMYFWRTQQQQEVDFVEEINGQLKGYEFKWNAKKKVRLPKTFVNTYNAKEEVIDRTNFRDFVVIK
;
A
#
# COMPACT_ATOMS: atom_id res chain seq x y z
N MET A 1 -19.26 5.32 -7.93
CA MET A 1 -19.14 6.49 -7.04
C MET A 1 -18.73 5.97 -5.68
N ILE A 2 -17.62 6.45 -5.12
CA ILE A 2 -17.11 5.99 -3.80
C ILE A 2 -18.07 6.43 -2.68
N LEU A 3 -18.53 7.68 -2.76
CA LEU A 3 -19.52 8.27 -1.86
C LEU A 3 -20.94 7.82 -2.22
N GLY A 4 -21.81 7.68 -1.21
CA GLY A 4 -23.24 7.36 -1.40
C GLY A 4 -23.55 5.91 -1.79
N ASN A 5 -22.55 5.03 -1.86
CA ASN A 5 -22.76 3.60 -2.06
C ASN A 5 -22.86 2.90 -0.69
N PHE A 6 -24.06 2.43 -0.31
CA PHE A 6 -24.32 1.72 0.95
C PHE A 6 -24.46 0.21 0.78
N ASN A 7 -24.10 -0.31 -0.41
CA ASN A 7 -24.12 -1.74 -0.65
C ASN A 7 -23.13 -2.46 0.27
N ARG A 8 -23.45 -3.71 0.62
CA ARG A 8 -22.53 -4.60 1.32
C ARG A 8 -21.22 -4.73 0.54
N LEU A 9 -20.11 -4.86 1.25
CA LEU A 9 -18.76 -4.85 0.67
C LEU A 9 -18.56 -5.91 -0.42
N ASP A 10 -19.22 -7.06 -0.31
CA ASP A 10 -19.19 -8.14 -1.30
C ASP A 10 -19.85 -7.80 -2.63
N LEU A 11 -20.75 -6.81 -2.64
CA LEU A 11 -21.47 -6.34 -3.83
C LEU A 11 -20.81 -5.09 -4.46
N ARG A 12 -19.74 -4.59 -3.84
CA ARG A 12 -19.06 -3.38 -4.29
C ARG A 12 -17.97 -3.70 -5.31
N GLN A 13 -17.90 -2.88 -6.36
CA GLN A 13 -16.85 -2.96 -7.38
C GLN A 13 -15.57 -2.21 -6.98
N ASP A 14 -15.66 -1.30 -6.00
CA ASP A 14 -14.58 -0.43 -5.54
C ASP A 14 -13.86 -0.94 -4.26
N THR A 15 -14.09 -2.19 -3.87
CA THR A 15 -13.49 -2.80 -2.67
C THR A 15 -11.96 -2.75 -2.68
N GLY A 16 -11.32 -2.93 -3.84
CA GLY A 16 -9.86 -2.80 -3.98
C GLY A 16 -9.35 -1.39 -3.69
N ALA A 17 -9.95 -0.38 -4.33
CA ALA A 17 -9.57 1.02 -4.13
C ALA A 17 -9.85 1.50 -2.69
N LEU A 18 -10.93 1.05 -2.06
CA LEU A 18 -11.20 1.33 -0.65
C LEU A 18 -10.14 0.70 0.26
N TRP A 19 -9.72 -0.53 -0.04
CA TRP A 19 -8.69 -1.24 0.71
C TRP A 19 -7.33 -0.55 0.64
N GLU A 20 -6.90 -0.19 -0.56
CA GLU A 20 -5.66 0.57 -0.79
C GLU A 20 -5.68 1.90 -0.02
N ASN A 21 -6.74 2.69 -0.18
CA ASN A 21 -6.88 3.98 0.52
C ASN A 21 -6.87 3.82 2.05
N PHE A 22 -7.53 2.79 2.58
CA PHE A 22 -7.52 2.48 4.00
C PHE A 22 -6.10 2.23 4.50
N LEU A 23 -5.35 1.33 3.85
CA LEU A 23 -4.01 0.97 4.29
C LEU A 23 -3.02 2.13 4.18
N ILE A 24 -3.06 2.90 3.09
CA ILE A 24 -2.24 4.11 2.93
C ILE A 24 -2.54 5.10 4.07
N THR A 25 -3.82 5.35 4.34
CA THR A 25 -4.23 6.29 5.39
C THR A 25 -3.78 5.84 6.77
N GLU A 26 -3.91 4.56 7.11
CA GLU A 26 -3.42 4.03 8.38
C GLU A 26 -1.89 4.14 8.49
N ARG A 27 -1.15 3.90 7.41
CA ARG A 27 0.31 4.06 7.42
C ARG A 27 0.74 5.52 7.60
N VAL A 28 0.08 6.45 6.93
CA VAL A 28 0.30 7.90 7.10
C VAL A 28 0.04 8.31 8.55
N LYS A 29 -1.06 7.85 9.16
CA LYS A 29 -1.36 8.13 10.56
C LYS A 29 -0.27 7.59 11.49
N GLN A 30 0.16 6.34 11.30
CA GLN A 30 1.25 5.76 12.08
C GLN A 30 2.54 6.56 11.98
N ASN A 31 2.93 6.96 10.77
CA ASN A 31 4.16 7.73 10.54
C ASN A 31 4.12 9.06 11.28
N ASN A 32 2.97 9.73 11.28
CA ASN A 32 2.75 10.96 12.05
C ASN A 32 2.79 10.71 13.57
N TYR A 33 2.06 9.72 14.08
CA TYR A 33 2.00 9.45 15.52
C TYR A 33 3.34 9.02 16.12
N LYS A 34 4.17 8.33 15.33
CA LYS A 34 5.51 7.89 15.75
C LYS A 34 6.60 8.92 15.51
N ASN A 35 6.29 10.06 14.88
CA ASN A 35 7.28 11.00 14.35
C ASN A 35 8.39 10.25 13.58
N SER A 36 8.01 9.30 12.71
CA SER A 36 8.97 8.36 12.11
C SER A 36 9.94 8.99 11.11
N TYR A 37 9.75 10.28 10.79
CA TYR A 37 10.44 11.01 9.73
C TYR A 37 10.39 10.29 8.36
N ALA A 38 9.46 9.35 8.20
CA ALA A 38 9.28 8.62 6.96
C ALA A 38 8.85 9.59 5.85
N LYS A 39 9.59 9.57 4.75
CA LYS A 39 9.21 10.31 3.54
C LYS A 39 8.36 9.41 2.66
N MET A 40 7.25 9.95 2.16
CA MET A 40 6.29 9.20 1.37
C MET A 40 6.35 9.66 -0.09
N TYR A 41 6.29 8.72 -1.02
CA TYR A 41 6.46 8.97 -2.44
C TYR A 41 5.37 8.28 -3.25
N PHE A 42 5.09 8.87 -4.42
CA PHE A 42 4.35 8.22 -5.49
C PHE A 42 5.33 7.73 -6.55
N TRP A 43 5.13 6.52 -7.07
CA TRP A 43 5.98 5.96 -8.10
C TRP A 43 5.15 5.39 -9.26
N ARG A 44 5.47 5.86 -10.47
CA ARG A 44 4.87 5.37 -11.73
C ARG A 44 5.87 5.51 -12.88
N THR A 45 5.80 4.63 -13.88
CA THR A 45 6.60 4.72 -15.11
C THR A 45 5.77 5.13 -16.33
N GLN A 46 6.44 5.52 -17.42
CA GLN A 46 5.78 5.78 -18.71
C GLN A 46 5.08 4.53 -19.27
N GLN A 47 5.54 3.34 -18.90
CA GLN A 47 4.92 2.06 -19.24
C GLN A 47 3.78 1.68 -18.28
N GLN A 48 3.27 2.63 -17.50
CA GLN A 48 2.14 2.46 -16.57
C GLN A 48 2.39 1.37 -15.50
N GLN A 49 3.65 1.13 -15.13
CA GLN A 49 3.95 0.37 -13.92
C GLN A 49 3.81 1.27 -12.70
N GLU A 50 3.23 0.74 -11.63
CA GLU A 50 2.89 1.51 -10.42
C GLU A 50 3.26 0.71 -9.18
N VAL A 51 3.49 1.44 -8.08
CA VAL A 51 3.59 0.89 -6.72
C VAL A 51 2.59 1.65 -5.88
N ASP A 52 1.71 0.94 -5.17
CA ASP A 52 0.58 1.55 -4.46
C ASP A 52 1.04 2.57 -3.41
N PHE A 53 2.12 2.27 -2.69
CA PHE A 53 2.71 3.19 -1.71
C PHE A 53 4.21 2.97 -1.55
N VAL A 54 4.96 4.07 -1.50
CA VAL A 54 6.41 4.04 -1.30
C VAL A 54 6.75 4.91 -0.09
N GLU A 55 7.58 4.37 0.81
CA GLU A 55 8.15 5.14 1.92
C GLU A 55 9.66 4.96 2.00
N GLU A 56 10.35 5.99 2.50
CA GLU A 56 11.78 5.97 2.79
C GLU A 56 12.00 6.29 4.26
N ILE A 57 12.78 5.45 4.93
CA ILE A 57 13.24 5.67 6.30
C ILE A 57 14.73 5.39 6.34
N ASN A 58 15.53 6.36 6.82
CA ASN A 58 16.99 6.23 6.95
C ASN A 58 17.69 5.80 5.65
N GLY A 59 17.28 6.33 4.49
CA GLY A 59 17.85 5.97 3.18
C GLY A 59 17.40 4.62 2.63
N GLN A 60 16.54 3.88 3.34
CA GLN A 60 15.98 2.62 2.87
C GLN A 60 14.58 2.83 2.29
N LEU A 61 14.43 2.59 0.99
CA LEU A 61 13.15 2.57 0.31
C LEU A 61 12.42 1.25 0.57
N LYS A 62 11.13 1.36 0.89
CA LYS A 62 10.20 0.25 0.95
C LYS A 62 8.99 0.57 0.07
N GLY A 63 8.64 -0.37 -0.78
CA GLY A 63 7.43 -0.34 -1.59
C GLY A 63 6.39 -1.32 -1.06
N TYR A 64 5.15 -0.90 -1.09
CA TYR A 64 3.99 -1.65 -0.66
C TYR A 64 3.02 -1.88 -1.81
N GLU A 65 2.49 -3.10 -1.85
CA GLU A 65 1.38 -3.48 -2.73
C GLU A 65 0.22 -3.96 -1.86
N PHE A 66 -0.97 -3.46 -2.14
CA PHE A 66 -2.17 -3.78 -1.38
C PHE A 66 -3.09 -4.70 -2.19
N LYS A 67 -3.56 -5.78 -1.56
CA LYS A 67 -4.48 -6.72 -2.19
C LYS A 67 -5.57 -7.16 -1.25
N TRP A 68 -6.83 -6.96 -1.64
CA TRP A 68 -7.96 -7.46 -0.88
C TRP A 68 -7.99 -9.00 -0.81
N ASN A 69 -7.58 -9.70 -1.88
CA ASN A 69 -7.55 -11.16 -1.94
C ASN A 69 -6.17 -11.69 -2.33
N ALA A 70 -5.56 -12.48 -1.46
CA ALA A 70 -4.23 -13.07 -1.60
C ALA A 70 -4.11 -14.22 -2.63
N LYS A 71 -5.12 -14.43 -3.49
CA LYS A 71 -5.19 -15.64 -4.35
C LYS A 71 -4.04 -15.73 -5.37
N LYS A 72 -3.36 -14.63 -5.66
CA LYS A 72 -2.21 -14.58 -6.56
C LYS A 72 -1.03 -13.98 -5.79
N LYS A 73 0.15 -14.60 -5.90
CA LYS A 73 1.41 -14.00 -5.47
C LYS A 73 1.69 -12.79 -6.36
N VAL A 74 1.17 -11.63 -5.98
CA VAL A 74 1.52 -10.35 -6.59
C VAL A 74 2.86 -9.92 -6.00
N ARG A 75 3.71 -9.34 -6.84
CA ARG A 75 4.97 -8.73 -6.44
C ARG A 75 5.03 -7.33 -7.03
N LEU A 76 5.83 -6.47 -6.43
CA LEU A 76 6.07 -5.15 -6.97
C LEU A 76 6.77 -5.25 -8.34
N PRO A 77 6.69 -4.21 -9.17
CA PRO A 77 7.45 -4.15 -10.41
C PRO A 77 8.93 -4.38 -10.17
N LYS A 78 9.51 -5.38 -10.85
CA LYS A 78 10.96 -5.66 -10.75
C LYS A 78 11.81 -4.45 -11.08
N THR A 79 11.33 -3.58 -11.97
CA THR A 79 11.94 -2.29 -12.29
C THR A 79 12.16 -1.46 -11.02
N PHE A 80 11.13 -1.29 -10.19
CA PHE A 80 11.23 -0.54 -8.94
C PHE A 80 12.22 -1.21 -7.96
N VAL A 81 12.04 -2.51 -7.71
CA VAL A 81 12.87 -3.25 -6.74
C VAL A 81 14.35 -3.20 -7.14
N ASN A 82 14.66 -3.42 -8.41
CA ASN A 82 16.05 -3.44 -8.89
C ASN A 82 16.66 -2.03 -8.98
N THR A 83 15.91 -1.02 -9.42
CA THR A 83 16.43 0.36 -9.57
C THR A 83 16.77 0.98 -8.22
N TYR A 84 15.94 0.74 -7.20
CA TYR A 84 16.09 1.37 -5.89
C TYR A 84 16.64 0.44 -4.81
N ASN A 85 16.92 -0.82 -5.14
CA ASN A 85 17.21 -1.88 -4.17
C ASN A 85 16.19 -1.89 -3.01
N ALA A 86 14.93 -1.68 -3.36
CA ALA A 86 13.87 -1.42 -2.38
C ALA A 86 13.34 -2.71 -1.77
N LYS A 87 12.95 -2.66 -0.49
CA LYS A 87 12.22 -3.76 0.16
C LYS A 87 10.80 -3.81 -0.39
N GLU A 88 10.32 -5.00 -0.73
CA GLU A 88 8.93 -5.23 -1.16
C GLU A 88 8.10 -5.83 -0.02
N GLU A 89 6.89 -5.32 0.17
CA GLU A 89 5.94 -5.86 1.14
C GLU A 89 4.53 -5.88 0.54
N VAL A 90 3.86 -7.04 0.60
CA VAL A 90 2.50 -7.20 0.11
C VAL A 90 1.56 -7.30 1.30
N ILE A 91 0.55 -6.43 1.37
CA ILE A 91 -0.41 -6.41 2.46
C ILE A 91 -1.79 -6.84 1.96
N ASP A 92 -2.34 -7.86 2.60
CA ASP A 92 -3.64 -8.43 2.33
C ASP A 92 -4.43 -8.71 3.61
N ARG A 93 -5.62 -9.30 3.47
CA ARG A 93 -6.52 -9.58 4.61
C ARG A 93 -5.92 -10.50 5.68
N THR A 94 -4.84 -11.20 5.40
CA THR A 94 -4.16 -12.11 6.34
C THR A 94 -3.16 -11.39 7.23
N ASN A 95 -2.51 -10.32 6.75
CA ASN A 95 -1.44 -9.61 7.48
C ASN A 95 -1.72 -8.13 7.75
N PHE A 96 -2.80 -7.54 7.21
CA PHE A 96 -3.07 -6.11 7.38
C PHE A 96 -3.19 -5.65 8.83
N ARG A 97 -3.62 -6.53 9.75
CA ARG A 97 -3.76 -6.18 11.16
C ARG A 97 -2.41 -5.76 11.75
N ASP A 98 -1.38 -6.54 11.47
CA ASP A 98 -0.02 -6.21 11.92
C ASP A 98 0.51 -4.95 11.25
N PHE A 99 0.11 -4.71 10.00
CA PHE A 99 0.45 -3.49 9.27
C PHE A 99 -0.20 -2.24 9.86
N VAL A 100 -1.47 -2.29 10.29
CA VAL A 100 -2.21 -1.11 10.78
C VAL A 100 -2.02 -0.81 12.28
N VAL A 101 -1.49 -1.76 13.07
CA VAL A 101 -1.28 -1.56 14.51
C VAL A 101 -0.14 -0.59 14.79
N ILE A 102 -0.44 0.43 15.60
CA ILE A 102 0.57 1.30 16.22
C ILE A 102 1.16 0.54 17.42
N LYS A 103 2.47 0.31 17.37
CA LYS A 103 3.28 -0.20 18.48
C LYS A 103 4.09 0.95 19.03
#